data_AF-A0A244E504-F1
#
_entry.id   AF-A0A244E504-F1
#
_cell.length_a   1.000
_cell.length_b   1.000
_cell.length_c   1.000
_cell.angle_alpha   90.00
_cell.angle_beta   90.00
_cell.angle_gamma   90.00
#
_symmetry.space_group_name_H-M   'P 1'
#
loop_
_entity.id
_entity.type
_entity.pdbx_description
1 polymer ?
#
loop_
_entity_poly.entity_id
_entity_poly.type
_entity_poly.pdbx_seq_one_letter_code
_entity_poly.pdbx_strand_id
1 'polypeptide(L)'
;MSAWWSYRPSDFLLFSAQTYHRLFELYNAELWPAQLFAAALGLALVWLPAKGRPAAAGRAIFLLLAACWCWVAWAFHLQRYAAINWAATWFAAGFALQGLFLLLAACIEWERAHRARRTLGLALLGFAVLVQPWLGLVLRGRPWTEAELFGMAPDPTALGTAGLLLALRPAAGTRFGQVLWWLAWPIPLLWCAIGALTQWTLAFQD
;
A
#
# COMPACT_ATOMS: atom_id res chain seq x y z
N MET A 1 35.87 -9.98 12.81
CA MET A 1 34.54 -9.97 12.16
C MET A 1 33.67 -9.04 12.98
N SER A 2 33.31 -7.87 12.44
CA SER A 2 32.30 -7.02 13.08
C SER A 2 31.00 -7.82 13.11
N ALA A 3 30.43 -7.96 14.29
CA ALA A 3 29.24 -8.75 14.43
C ALA A 3 28.03 -7.98 13.89
N TRP A 4 27.21 -8.64 13.10
CA TRP A 4 26.05 -8.08 12.41
C TRP A 4 25.03 -7.38 13.34
N TRP A 5 25.13 -7.57 14.66
CA TRP A 5 24.35 -6.87 15.67
C TRP A 5 24.82 -5.44 15.98
N SER A 6 25.95 -4.97 15.43
CA SER A 6 26.38 -3.57 15.60
C SER A 6 25.73 -2.60 14.61
N TYR A 7 25.06 -3.10 13.56
CA TYR A 7 24.42 -2.27 12.56
C TYR A 7 23.12 -1.66 13.09
N ARG A 8 22.93 -0.38 12.79
CA ARG A 8 21.69 0.36 13.03
C ARG A 8 20.86 0.40 11.74
N PRO A 9 19.52 0.55 11.82
CA PRO A 9 18.68 0.72 10.63
C PRO A 9 19.15 1.85 9.70
N SER A 10 19.72 2.93 10.26
CA SER A 10 20.30 4.05 9.52
C SER A 10 21.43 3.66 8.58
N ASP A 11 22.19 2.61 8.92
CA ASP A 11 23.35 2.17 8.14
C ASP A 11 22.93 1.51 6.82
N PHE A 12 21.64 1.16 6.68
CA PHE A 12 21.06 0.57 5.47
C PHE A 12 20.30 1.58 4.61
N LEU A 13 20.15 2.83 5.05
CA LEU A 13 19.55 3.89 4.25
C LEU A 13 20.60 4.49 3.30
N LEU A 14 20.31 4.43 2.01
CA LEU A 14 21.20 4.92 0.95
C LEU A 14 20.92 6.38 0.54
N PHE A 15 19.98 7.02 1.23
CA PHE A 15 19.46 8.34 0.90
C PHE A 15 19.07 9.09 2.19
N SER A 16 18.96 10.41 2.10
CA SER A 16 18.50 11.28 3.18
C SER A 16 16.98 11.47 3.15
N ALA A 17 16.41 11.96 4.26
CA ALA A 17 15.01 12.37 4.36
C ALA A 17 14.60 13.35 3.24
N GLN A 18 15.43 14.34 2.96
CA GLN A 18 15.18 15.31 1.88
C GLN A 18 15.08 14.64 0.51
N THR A 19 16.00 13.73 0.17
CA THR A 19 15.97 13.00 -1.11
C THR A 19 14.73 12.11 -1.20
N TYR A 20 14.35 11.45 -0.11
CA TYR A 20 13.16 10.61 -0.06
C TYR A 20 11.87 11.42 -0.29
N HIS A 21 11.73 12.56 0.36
CA HIS A 21 10.53 13.40 0.20
C HIS A 21 10.47 14.10 -1.16
N ARG A 22 11.61 14.57 -1.67
CA ARG A 22 11.71 15.15 -3.01
C ARG A 22 11.32 14.15 -4.11
N LEU A 23 11.53 12.85 -3.89
CA LEU A 23 11.06 11.78 -4.79
C LEU A 23 9.55 11.85 -4.99
N PHE A 24 8.78 11.98 -3.90
CA PHE A 24 7.31 12.07 -3.97
C PHE A 24 6.84 13.36 -4.62
N GLU A 25 7.49 14.48 -4.32
CA GLU A 25 7.17 15.76 -4.94
C GLU A 25 7.31 15.72 -6.47
N LEU A 26 8.45 15.22 -6.96
CA LEU A 26 8.71 15.09 -8.39
C LEU A 26 7.77 14.06 -9.04
N TYR A 27 7.55 12.93 -8.38
CA TYR A 27 6.62 11.89 -8.82
C TYR A 27 5.19 12.43 -8.97
N ASN A 28 4.71 13.18 -7.98
CA ASN A 28 3.39 13.77 -8.01
C ASN A 28 3.29 14.88 -9.07
N ALA A 29 4.29 15.74 -9.20
CA ALA A 29 4.29 16.79 -10.22
C ALA A 29 4.23 16.21 -11.64
N GLU A 30 5.00 15.15 -11.92
CA GLU A 30 5.04 14.50 -13.24
C GLU A 30 3.74 13.79 -13.60
N LEU A 31 3.06 13.21 -12.60
CA LEU A 31 1.84 12.45 -12.81
C LEU A 31 0.56 13.27 -12.73
N TRP A 32 0.63 14.58 -12.52
CA TRP A 32 -0.57 15.42 -12.56
C TRP A 32 -1.33 15.24 -13.89
N PRO A 33 -2.65 14.95 -13.89
CA PRO A 33 -3.62 14.98 -12.78
C PRO A 33 -4.04 13.59 -12.22
N ALA A 34 -3.20 12.56 -12.32
CA ALA A 34 -3.49 11.18 -11.89
C ALA A 34 -3.94 11.07 -10.42
N GLN A 35 -3.57 12.02 -9.57
CA GLN A 35 -3.97 12.09 -8.16
C GLN A 35 -5.49 12.17 -7.99
N LEU A 36 -6.19 12.84 -8.91
CA LEU A 36 -7.66 12.92 -8.87
C LEU A 36 -8.28 11.53 -9.09
N PHE A 37 -7.70 10.75 -10.00
CA PHE A 37 -8.11 9.37 -10.26
C PHE A 37 -7.76 8.47 -9.08
N ALA A 38 -6.57 8.61 -8.48
CA ALA A 38 -6.17 7.86 -7.29
C ALA A 38 -7.08 8.15 -6.08
N ALA A 39 -7.46 9.41 -5.87
CA ALA A 39 -8.41 9.81 -4.84
C ALA A 39 -9.81 9.21 -5.09
N ALA A 40 -10.33 9.33 -6.31
CA ALA A 40 -11.61 8.73 -6.69
C ALA A 40 -11.59 7.20 -6.51
N LEU A 41 -10.49 6.55 -6.87
CA LEU A 41 -10.27 5.13 -6.72
C LEU A 41 -10.27 4.70 -5.24
N GLY A 42 -9.52 5.42 -4.39
CA GLY A 42 -9.48 5.16 -2.95
C GLY A 42 -10.87 5.30 -2.31
N LEU A 43 -11.62 6.34 -2.68
CA LEU A 43 -13.00 6.54 -2.22
C LEU A 43 -13.94 5.43 -2.69
N ALA A 44 -13.81 4.99 -3.95
CA ALA A 44 -14.57 3.87 -4.48
C ALA A 44 -14.28 2.58 -3.68
N LEU A 45 -13.02 2.31 -3.35
CA LEU A 45 -12.62 1.14 -2.56
C LEU A 45 -13.10 1.20 -1.10
N VAL A 46 -13.27 2.40 -0.51
CA VAL A 46 -13.92 2.57 0.80
C VAL A 46 -15.43 2.30 0.70
N TRP A 47 -16.07 2.74 -0.37
CA TRP A 47 -17.52 2.65 -0.55
C TRP A 47 -18.02 1.25 -0.92
N LEU A 48 -17.32 0.56 -1.83
CA LEU A 48 -17.74 -0.74 -2.40
C LEU A 48 -18.01 -1.82 -1.33
N PRO A 49 -17.15 -2.07 -0.32
CA PRO A 49 -17.40 -3.08 0.71
C PRO A 49 -18.57 -2.73 1.62
N ALA A 50 -18.89 -1.44 1.78
CA ALA A 50 -19.95 -0.96 2.66
C ALA A 50 -21.35 -1.10 2.03
N LYS A 51 -21.47 -0.90 0.71
CA LYS A 51 -22.77 -0.77 0.02
C LYS A 51 -23.00 -1.77 -1.12
N GLY A 52 -21.96 -2.36 -1.70
CA GLY A 52 -22.08 -3.25 -2.87
C GLY A 52 -22.61 -4.65 -2.58
N ARG A 53 -23.13 -5.32 -3.62
CA ARG A 53 -23.41 -6.76 -3.61
C ARG A 53 -22.08 -7.51 -3.47
N PRO A 54 -21.93 -8.46 -2.51
CA PRO A 54 -20.63 -9.02 -2.13
C PRO A 54 -19.80 -9.57 -3.30
N ALA A 55 -20.41 -10.36 -4.20
CA ALA A 55 -19.70 -11.00 -5.30
C ALA A 55 -19.13 -10.01 -6.35
N ALA A 56 -19.98 -9.13 -6.90
CA ALA A 56 -19.54 -8.16 -7.90
C ALA A 56 -18.60 -7.09 -7.31
N ALA A 57 -18.85 -6.67 -6.08
CA ALA A 57 -17.97 -5.73 -5.37
C ALA A 57 -16.59 -6.35 -5.11
N GLY A 58 -16.53 -7.63 -4.70
CA GLY A 58 -15.29 -8.36 -4.48
C GLY A 58 -14.40 -8.36 -5.72
N ARG A 59 -14.92 -8.83 -6.87
CA ARG A 59 -14.16 -8.85 -8.13
C ARG A 59 -13.61 -7.47 -8.50
N ALA A 60 -14.44 -6.43 -8.43
CA ALA A 60 -14.01 -5.07 -8.74
C ALA A 60 -12.90 -4.58 -7.79
N ILE A 61 -13.08 -4.77 -6.48
CA ILE A 61 -12.08 -4.39 -5.45
C ILE A 61 -10.73 -5.02 -5.73
N PHE A 62 -10.69 -6.33 -5.99
CA PHE A 62 -9.44 -7.06 -6.17
C PHE A 62 -8.74 -6.75 -7.50
N LEU A 63 -9.50 -6.49 -8.58
CA LEU A 63 -8.93 -5.98 -9.84
C LEU A 63 -8.32 -4.59 -9.67
N LEU A 64 -9.03 -3.69 -8.99
CA LEU A 64 -8.56 -2.33 -8.73
C LEU A 64 -7.32 -2.32 -7.83
N LEU A 65 -7.30 -3.16 -6.79
CA LEU A 65 -6.12 -3.34 -5.95
C LEU A 65 -4.94 -3.93 -6.75
N ALA A 66 -5.17 -4.96 -7.57
CA ALA A 66 -4.12 -5.52 -8.41
C ALA A 66 -3.50 -4.44 -9.32
N ALA A 67 -4.33 -3.59 -9.93
CA ALA A 67 -3.86 -2.46 -10.73
C ALA A 67 -3.04 -1.46 -9.90
N CYS A 68 -3.47 -1.12 -8.68
CA CYS A 68 -2.70 -0.27 -7.77
C CYS A 68 -1.33 -0.87 -7.44
N TRP A 69 -1.29 -2.15 -7.06
CA TRP A 69 -0.04 -2.83 -6.70
C TRP A 69 0.92 -2.93 -7.90
N CYS A 70 0.41 -3.25 -9.08
CA CYS A 70 1.21 -3.26 -10.32
C CYS A 70 1.71 -1.85 -10.68
N TRP A 71 0.86 -0.82 -10.52
CA TRP A 71 1.25 0.56 -10.73
C TRP A 71 2.38 0.97 -9.80
N VAL A 72 2.26 0.69 -8.50
CA VAL A 72 3.29 0.99 -7.50
C VAL A 72 4.58 0.20 -7.74
N ALA A 73 4.49 -1.06 -8.17
CA ALA A 73 5.66 -1.85 -8.54
C ALA A 73 6.43 -1.20 -9.71
N TRP A 74 5.70 -0.79 -10.75
CA TRP A 74 6.29 -0.21 -11.95
C TRP A 74 6.69 1.25 -11.76
N ALA A 75 5.71 2.13 -11.55
CA ALA A 75 5.89 3.58 -11.59
C ALA A 75 6.64 4.11 -10.37
N PHE A 76 6.39 3.58 -9.17
CA PHE A 76 7.10 4.04 -7.98
C PHE A 76 8.42 3.28 -7.79
N HIS A 77 8.37 1.96 -7.65
CA HIS A 77 9.57 1.20 -7.29
C HIS A 77 10.61 1.13 -8.40
N LEU A 78 10.25 0.67 -9.60
CA LEU A 78 11.22 0.49 -10.69
C LEU A 78 11.65 1.81 -11.33
N GLN A 79 10.70 2.68 -11.68
CA GLN A 79 11.02 3.89 -12.44
C GLN A 79 11.68 4.99 -11.60
N ARG A 80 11.43 5.02 -10.27
CA ARG A 80 11.78 6.16 -9.43
C ARG A 80 12.61 5.74 -8.22
N TYR A 81 12.11 4.83 -7.41
CA TYR A 81 12.78 4.47 -6.16
C TYR A 81 14.08 3.67 -6.37
N ALA A 82 14.16 2.86 -7.44
CA ALA A 82 15.36 2.10 -7.80
C ALA A 82 16.57 2.98 -8.14
N ALA A 83 16.35 4.24 -8.52
CA ALA A 83 17.43 5.18 -8.77
C ALA A 83 18.20 5.58 -7.50
N ILE A 84 17.54 5.55 -6.34
CA ILE A 84 18.13 5.95 -5.05
C ILE A 84 18.27 4.78 -4.05
N ASN A 85 17.62 3.66 -4.31
CA ASN A 85 17.65 2.48 -3.46
C ASN A 85 17.67 1.20 -4.30
N TRP A 86 18.80 0.49 -4.34
CA TRP A 86 18.91 -0.75 -5.11
C TRP A 86 17.91 -1.82 -4.68
N ALA A 87 17.50 -1.82 -3.40
CA ALA A 87 16.52 -2.77 -2.86
C ALA A 87 15.12 -2.58 -3.47
N ALA A 88 14.84 -1.40 -4.07
CA ALA A 88 13.56 -1.13 -4.70
C ALA A 88 13.25 -2.05 -5.89
N THR A 89 14.26 -2.64 -6.54
CA THR A 89 14.04 -3.67 -7.57
C THR A 89 13.40 -4.93 -6.99
N TRP A 90 13.83 -5.36 -5.80
CA TRP A 90 13.23 -6.48 -5.07
C TRP A 90 11.86 -6.13 -4.50
N PHE A 91 11.69 -4.90 -4.02
CA PHE A 91 10.38 -4.41 -3.59
C PHE A 91 9.38 -4.40 -4.76
N ALA A 92 9.80 -3.97 -5.96
CA ALA A 92 8.96 -4.04 -7.15
C ALA A 92 8.52 -5.47 -7.46
N ALA A 93 9.43 -6.44 -7.40
CA ALA A 93 9.10 -7.85 -7.60
C ALA A 93 8.08 -8.35 -6.56
N GLY A 94 8.26 -7.98 -5.28
CA GLY A 94 7.30 -8.28 -4.22
C GLY A 94 5.93 -7.65 -4.47
N PHE A 95 5.88 -6.38 -4.89
CA PHE A 95 4.64 -5.69 -5.19
C PHE A 95 3.93 -6.28 -6.42
N ALA A 96 4.67 -6.65 -7.46
CA ALA A 96 4.13 -7.33 -8.62
C ALA A 96 3.55 -8.71 -8.26
N LEU A 97 4.24 -9.47 -7.40
CA LEU A 97 3.76 -10.76 -6.90
C LEU A 97 2.46 -10.60 -6.09
N GLN A 98 2.38 -9.59 -5.23
CA GLN A 98 1.14 -9.29 -4.52
C GLN A 98 0.03 -8.86 -5.49
N GLY A 99 0.34 -8.07 -6.53
CA GLY A 99 -0.59 -7.74 -7.60
C GLY A 99 -1.15 -8.98 -8.29
N LEU A 100 -0.32 -10.01 -8.53
CA LEU A 100 -0.76 -11.30 -9.05
C LEU A 100 -1.70 -12.04 -8.08
N PHE A 101 -1.37 -12.10 -6.78
CA PHE A 101 -2.26 -12.73 -5.80
C PHE A 101 -3.63 -12.03 -5.73
N LEU A 102 -3.65 -10.70 -5.81
CA LEU A 102 -4.87 -9.90 -5.86
C LEU A 102 -5.66 -10.13 -7.15
N LEU A 103 -4.97 -10.27 -8.29
CA LEU A 103 -5.61 -10.58 -9.56
C LEU A 103 -6.28 -11.97 -9.53
N LEU A 104 -5.60 -12.98 -8.98
CA LEU A 104 -6.16 -14.31 -8.78
C LEU A 104 -7.34 -14.29 -7.81
N ALA A 105 -7.26 -13.47 -6.76
CA ALA A 105 -8.34 -13.21 -5.81
C ALA A 105 -9.57 -12.54 -6.45
N ALA A 106 -9.44 -11.87 -7.60
CA ALA A 106 -10.61 -11.35 -8.32
C ALA A 106 -11.49 -12.45 -8.93
N CYS A 107 -10.97 -13.67 -9.05
CA CYS A 107 -11.68 -14.82 -9.62
C CYS A 107 -12.45 -15.65 -8.58
N ILE A 108 -12.42 -15.27 -7.29
CA ILE A 108 -13.15 -15.97 -6.24
C ILE A 108 -14.32 -15.13 -5.73
N GLU A 109 -15.27 -15.81 -5.08
CA GLU A 109 -16.38 -15.13 -4.42
C GLU A 109 -15.98 -14.63 -3.03
N TRP A 110 -16.42 -13.42 -2.71
CA TRP A 110 -16.11 -12.73 -1.46
C TRP A 110 -17.38 -12.42 -0.67
N GLU A 111 -17.25 -12.56 0.64
CA GLU A 111 -18.25 -12.16 1.62
C GLU A 111 -17.70 -11.06 2.52
N ARG A 112 -18.61 -10.31 3.15
CA ARG A 112 -18.23 -9.37 4.20
C ARG A 112 -17.77 -10.15 5.43
N ALA A 113 -16.66 -9.73 6.02
CA ALA A 113 -16.20 -10.27 7.29
C ALA A 113 -17.17 -9.89 8.44
N HIS A 114 -16.98 -10.52 9.61
CA HIS A 114 -17.72 -10.20 10.82
C HIS A 114 -17.60 -8.71 11.19
N ARG A 115 -18.66 -8.17 11.80
CA ARG A 115 -18.82 -6.72 12.03
C ARG A 115 -17.57 -6.05 12.62
N ALA A 116 -16.98 -6.60 13.67
CA ALA A 116 -15.79 -6.03 14.31
C ALA A 116 -14.59 -5.94 13.36
N ARG A 117 -14.25 -7.05 12.69
CA ARG A 117 -13.18 -7.10 11.68
C ARG A 117 -13.44 -6.16 10.51
N ARG A 118 -14.70 -6.09 10.06
CA ARG A 118 -15.11 -5.18 8.99
C ARG A 118 -14.96 -3.72 9.37
N THR A 119 -15.38 -3.33 10.57
CA THR A 119 -15.23 -1.95 11.05
C THR A 119 -13.75 -1.57 11.14
N LEU A 120 -12.92 -2.43 11.73
CA LEU A 120 -11.47 -2.20 11.81
C LEU A 120 -10.84 -2.10 10.41
N GLY A 121 -11.17 -3.02 9.51
CA GLY A 121 -10.64 -3.03 8.15
C GLY A 121 -11.02 -1.76 7.36
N LEU A 122 -12.28 -1.32 7.46
CA LEU A 122 -12.74 -0.08 6.83
C LEU A 122 -12.12 1.16 7.49
N ALA A 123 -11.89 1.15 8.80
CA ALA A 123 -11.19 2.24 9.49
C ALA A 123 -9.74 2.36 9.02
N LEU A 124 -9.02 1.24 8.88
CA LEU A 124 -7.64 1.22 8.36
C LEU A 124 -7.58 1.68 6.90
N LEU A 125 -8.49 1.20 6.05
CA LEU A 125 -8.58 1.67 4.66
C LEU A 125 -8.91 3.16 4.59
N GLY A 126 -9.91 3.61 5.36
CA GLY A 126 -10.28 5.02 5.44
C GLY A 126 -9.11 5.88 5.92
N PHE A 127 -8.35 5.43 6.90
CA PHE A 127 -7.12 6.10 7.35
C PHE A 127 -6.07 6.18 6.23
N ALA A 128 -5.79 5.06 5.55
CA ALA A 128 -4.81 5.02 4.46
C ALA A 128 -5.17 5.95 3.29
N VAL A 129 -6.47 6.06 2.98
CA VAL A 129 -6.96 6.89 1.86
C VAL A 129 -7.10 8.36 2.25
N LEU A 130 -7.62 8.65 3.45
CA LEU A 130 -8.09 10.00 3.81
C LEU A 130 -7.17 10.74 4.78
N VAL A 131 -6.35 10.04 5.56
CA VAL A 131 -5.57 10.63 6.65
C VAL A 131 -4.08 10.58 6.32
N GLN A 132 -3.59 9.40 5.96
CA GLN A 132 -2.16 9.15 5.71
C GLN A 132 -1.51 10.14 4.71
N PRO A 133 -2.14 10.51 3.57
CA PRO A 133 -1.52 11.43 2.62
C PRO A 133 -1.20 12.81 3.21
N TRP A 134 -1.89 13.20 4.28
CA TRP A 134 -1.81 14.55 4.88
C TRP A 134 -0.98 14.59 6.17
N LEU A 135 -0.52 13.45 6.69
CA LEU A 135 0.22 13.41 7.96
C LEU A 135 1.51 14.22 7.88
N GLY A 136 2.24 14.17 6.76
CA GLY A 136 3.45 14.97 6.56
C GLY A 136 3.19 16.48 6.62
N LEU A 137 2.10 16.92 5.99
CA LEU A 137 1.69 18.33 6.02
C LEU A 137 1.31 18.78 7.43
N VAL A 138 0.48 18.02 8.12
CA VAL A 138 -0.08 18.42 9.42
C VAL A 138 0.94 18.29 10.55
N LEU A 139 1.74 17.23 10.58
CA LEU A 139 2.65 16.94 11.71
C LEU A 139 4.06 17.48 11.52
N ARG A 140 4.49 17.67 10.26
CA ARG A 140 5.87 18.05 9.92
C ARG A 140 5.95 19.33 9.08
N GLY A 141 4.82 19.94 8.71
CA GLY A 141 4.80 21.15 7.88
C GLY A 141 5.29 20.93 6.44
N ARG A 142 5.33 19.67 5.96
CA ARG A 142 5.78 19.35 4.60
C ARG A 142 4.77 19.85 3.56
N PRO A 143 5.19 20.25 2.35
CA PRO A 143 4.26 20.70 1.32
C PRO A 143 3.31 19.57 0.89
N TRP A 144 2.08 19.93 0.53
CA TRP A 144 1.06 18.97 0.07
C TRP A 144 1.46 18.22 -1.21
N THR A 145 2.42 18.75 -1.97
CA THR A 145 2.98 18.14 -3.17
C THR A 145 3.72 16.83 -2.89
N GLU A 146 4.14 16.60 -1.65
CA GLU A 146 4.78 15.36 -1.19
C GLU A 146 3.76 14.31 -0.70
N ALA A 147 2.45 14.54 -0.87
CA ALA A 147 1.42 13.65 -0.35
C ALA A 147 1.53 12.23 -0.91
N GLU A 148 1.54 11.26 0.00
CA GLU A 148 1.60 9.84 -0.31
C GLU A 148 0.17 9.31 -0.52
N LEU A 149 -0.29 9.27 -1.77
CA LEU A 149 -1.67 8.90 -2.10
C LEU A 149 -1.85 7.38 -2.28
N PHE A 150 -2.96 6.85 -1.77
CA PHE A 150 -3.37 5.46 -1.98
C PHE A 150 -3.40 5.10 -3.49
N GLY A 151 -2.83 3.96 -3.85
CA GLY A 151 -2.75 3.48 -5.23
C GLY A 151 -1.60 4.07 -6.05
N MET A 152 -0.93 5.11 -5.54
CA MET A 152 0.25 5.72 -6.17
C MET A 152 1.51 5.56 -5.33
N ALA A 153 1.38 5.66 -4.00
CA ALA A 153 2.44 5.47 -3.02
C ALA A 153 2.33 4.09 -2.35
N PRO A 154 3.44 3.46 -1.98
CA PRO A 154 3.45 2.08 -1.51
C PRO A 154 2.86 1.92 -0.10
N ASP A 155 3.17 2.82 0.84
CA ASP A 155 2.74 2.77 2.24
C ASP A 155 1.20 2.77 2.39
N PRO A 156 0.46 3.75 1.84
CA PRO A 156 -1.01 3.74 1.93
C PRO A 156 -1.62 2.57 1.17
N THR A 157 -1.02 2.15 0.05
CA THR A 157 -1.52 1.02 -0.75
C THR A 157 -1.45 -0.28 0.05
N ALA A 158 -0.33 -0.54 0.74
CA ALA A 158 -0.17 -1.70 1.60
C ALA A 158 -1.16 -1.68 2.78
N LEU A 159 -1.25 -0.54 3.48
CA LEU A 159 -2.12 -0.40 4.65
C LEU A 159 -3.61 -0.57 4.28
N GLY A 160 -4.06 0.08 3.20
CA GLY A 160 -5.43 -0.05 2.73
C GLY A 160 -5.74 -1.45 2.19
N THR A 161 -4.77 -2.15 1.60
CA THR A 161 -4.92 -3.56 1.21
C THR A 161 -5.12 -4.46 2.43
N ALA A 162 -4.33 -4.28 3.49
CA ALA A 162 -4.54 -5.00 4.74
C ALA A 162 -5.92 -4.70 5.35
N GLY A 163 -6.37 -3.43 5.29
CA GLY A 163 -7.72 -3.03 5.68
C GLY A 163 -8.82 -3.78 4.91
N LEU A 164 -8.67 -3.92 3.59
CA LEU A 164 -9.62 -4.67 2.74
C LEU A 164 -9.60 -6.18 3.02
N LEU A 165 -8.43 -6.77 3.24
CA LEU A 165 -8.29 -8.18 3.63
C LEU A 165 -8.89 -8.49 5.02
N LEU A 166 -9.00 -7.50 5.91
CA LEU A 166 -9.78 -7.60 7.16
C LEU A 166 -11.28 -7.48 6.92
N ALA A 167 -11.69 -6.60 6.02
CA ALA A 167 -13.09 -6.28 5.76
C ALA A 167 -13.83 -7.35 4.94
N LEU A 168 -13.08 -8.13 4.16
CA LEU A 168 -13.59 -9.19 3.30
C LEU A 168 -13.02 -10.55 3.72
N ARG A 169 -13.78 -11.61 3.42
CA ARG A 169 -13.34 -13.00 3.57
C ARG A 169 -13.78 -13.80 2.33
N PRO A 170 -13.04 -14.85 1.94
CA PRO A 170 -13.51 -15.78 0.91
C PRO A 170 -14.85 -16.40 1.30
N ALA A 171 -15.74 -16.60 0.32
CA ALA A 171 -16.99 -17.33 0.52
C ALA A 171 -16.74 -18.77 0.99
N ALA A 172 -17.63 -19.29 1.84
CA ALA A 172 -17.48 -20.62 2.43
C ALA A 172 -17.40 -21.71 1.35
N GLY A 173 -16.49 -22.68 1.52
CA GLY A 173 -16.35 -23.84 0.61
C GLY A 173 -15.20 -23.78 -0.41
N THR A 174 -14.49 -22.66 -0.54
CA THR A 174 -13.37 -22.52 -1.49
C THR A 174 -12.00 -22.68 -0.81
N ARG A 175 -11.42 -23.90 -0.82
CA ARG A 175 -10.04 -24.12 -0.30
C ARG A 175 -9.02 -23.19 -0.98
N PHE A 176 -9.13 -23.05 -2.30
CA PHE A 176 -8.30 -22.15 -3.10
C PHE A 176 -8.43 -20.68 -2.64
N GLY A 177 -9.66 -20.23 -2.36
CA GLY A 177 -9.91 -18.89 -1.86
C GLY A 177 -9.29 -18.62 -0.49
N GLN A 178 -9.34 -19.61 0.42
CA GLN A 178 -8.69 -19.51 1.73
C GLN A 178 -7.16 -19.43 1.60
N VAL A 179 -6.55 -20.23 0.72
CA VAL A 179 -5.11 -20.19 0.46
C VAL A 179 -4.70 -18.83 -0.10
N LEU A 180 -5.40 -18.32 -1.13
CA LEU A 180 -5.11 -17.00 -1.69
C LEU A 180 -5.25 -15.88 -0.65
N TRP A 181 -6.28 -15.95 0.19
CA TRP A 181 -6.47 -14.96 1.26
C TRP A 181 -5.29 -14.96 2.24
N TRP A 182 -4.79 -16.13 2.65
CA TRP A 182 -3.58 -16.22 3.49
C TRP A 182 -2.31 -15.74 2.78
N LEU A 183 -2.14 -16.06 1.49
CA LEU A 183 -0.99 -15.62 0.71
C LEU A 183 -0.97 -14.11 0.44
N ALA A 184 -2.13 -13.45 0.48
CA ALA A 184 -2.22 -12.01 0.26
C ALA A 184 -1.80 -11.17 1.50
N TRP A 185 -1.55 -11.78 2.65
CA TRP A 185 -1.22 -11.08 3.91
C TRP A 185 0.26 -10.70 4.10
N PRO A 186 1.24 -11.58 3.81
CA PRO A 186 2.63 -11.33 4.20
C PRO A 186 3.21 -10.06 3.58
N ILE A 187 2.99 -9.84 2.28
CA ILE A 187 3.64 -8.72 1.57
C ILE A 187 3.14 -7.35 2.06
N PRO A 188 1.82 -7.09 2.20
CA PRO A 188 1.35 -5.85 2.81
C PRO A 188 1.87 -5.60 4.22
N LEU A 189 1.93 -6.64 5.06
CA LEU A 189 2.40 -6.51 6.44
C LEU A 189 3.91 -6.25 6.51
N LEU A 190 4.69 -6.97 5.72
CA LEU A 190 6.13 -6.74 5.59
C LEU A 190 6.40 -5.33 5.08
N TRP A 191 5.64 -4.85 4.09
CA TRP A 191 5.80 -3.49 3.61
C TRP A 191 5.45 -2.45 4.68
N CYS A 192 4.34 -2.62 5.40
CA CYS A 192 4.00 -1.73 6.52
C CYS A 192 5.13 -1.66 7.56
N ALA A 193 5.79 -2.79 7.86
CA ALA A 193 6.94 -2.81 8.76
C ALA A 193 8.16 -2.09 8.17
N ILE A 194 8.49 -2.34 6.89
CA ILE A 194 9.61 -1.70 6.18
C ILE A 194 9.40 -0.18 6.06
N GLY A 195 8.19 0.26 5.65
CA GLY A 195 7.82 1.66 5.52
C GLY A 195 7.85 2.37 6.88
N ALA A 196 7.29 1.76 7.93
CA ALA A 196 7.36 2.30 9.28
C ALA A 196 8.80 2.43 9.78
N LEU A 197 9.65 1.41 9.55
CA LEU A 197 11.06 1.46 9.92
C LEU A 197 11.79 2.55 9.12
N THR A 198 11.52 2.68 7.82
CA THR A 198 12.13 3.70 6.96
C THR A 198 11.77 5.10 7.46
N GLN A 199 10.47 5.39 7.65
CA GLN A 199 9.99 6.69 8.15
C GLN A 199 10.50 7.00 9.56
N TRP A 200 10.53 6.00 10.46
CA TRP A 200 11.14 6.14 11.78
C TRP A 200 12.60 6.54 11.66
N THR A 201 13.38 5.82 10.86
CA THR A 201 14.81 6.09 10.70
C THR A 201 15.08 7.46 10.07
N LEU A 202 14.29 7.88 9.06
CA LEU A 202 14.40 9.20 8.45
C LEU A 202 14.06 10.33 9.44
N ALA A 203 13.10 10.12 10.34
CA ALA A 203 12.72 11.10 11.36
C ALA A 203 13.78 11.36 12.44
N PHE A 204 14.83 10.52 12.53
CA PHE A 204 16.00 10.74 13.40
C PHE A 204 17.23 11.28 12.66
N GLN A 205 17.13 11.53 11.34
CA GLN A 205 18.18 12.22 10.59
C GLN A 205 18.07 13.75 10.69
N ASP A 206 16.87 14.26 10.95
CA ASP A 206 16.57 15.68 11.21
C ASP A 206 16.76 16.03 12.70
#